data_AF-A0AAP9VRD2-F1
#
_entry.id   AF-A0AAP9VRD2-F1
#
_cell.length_a   1.000
_cell.length_b   1.000
_cell.length_c   1.000
_cell.angle_alpha   90.00
_cell.angle_beta   90.00
_cell.angle_gamma   90.00
#
_symmetry.space_group_name_H-M   'P 1'
#
loop_
_entity.id
_entity.type
_entity.pdbx_description
1 polymer ?
#
loop_
_entity_poly.entity_id
_entity_poly.type
_entity_poly.pdbx_seq_one_letter_code
_entity_poly.pdbx_strand_id
1 'polypeptide(L)'
;MTRLRFIPIQLTRYPHTNEALFAIALWPVLFAIGCWRTPQVAQFLNAQGVEISMLQVFLAGFGAYLFLLGKHRVFNHRYFEHHAVDIAWYRRLREVDQDMVTAGLAGTDAHRAVTSEMAQLRKQLGFLVDADNFYRKLKVLIRVMSWLRGKLK
;
A
#
# COMPACT_ATOMS: atom_id res chain seq x y z
N MET A 1 5.02 1.25 30.61
CA MET A 1 5.13 2.02 29.35
C MET A 1 6.18 1.36 28.46
N THR A 2 5.77 0.53 27.51
CA THR A 2 6.66 -0.10 26.52
C THR A 2 7.07 0.97 25.50
N ARG A 3 8.32 1.45 25.58
CA ARG A 3 8.91 2.28 24.53
C ARG A 3 9.06 1.42 23.28
N LEU A 4 8.19 1.63 22.30
CA LEU A 4 8.39 1.15 20.94
C LEU A 4 9.71 1.76 20.43
N ARG A 5 10.79 0.98 20.49
CA ARG A 5 12.05 1.32 19.81
C ARG A 5 11.76 1.21 18.32
N PHE A 6 11.45 2.35 17.69
CA PHE A 6 11.46 2.49 16.24
C PHE A 6 12.84 2.09 15.75
N ILE A 7 12.95 0.97 15.04
CA ILE A 7 14.19 0.55 14.37
C ILE A 7 14.30 1.44 13.12
N PRO A 8 15.23 2.41 13.05
CA PRO A 8 15.29 3.35 11.94
C PRO A 8 15.80 2.71 10.63
N ILE A 9 16.29 1.48 10.70
CA ILE A 9 17.11 0.85 9.64
C ILE A 9 16.25 0.36 8.45
N GLN A 10 14.92 0.24 8.60
CA GLN A 10 14.03 -0.21 7.51
C GLN A 10 13.32 0.93 6.74
N LEU A 11 13.55 2.20 7.10
CA LEU A 11 12.81 3.34 6.52
C LEU A 11 13.26 3.77 5.11
N THR A 12 14.30 3.17 4.53
CA THR A 12 14.78 3.53 3.18
C THR A 12 14.17 2.69 2.06
N ARG A 13 13.36 1.67 2.38
CA ARG A 13 12.82 0.72 1.41
C ARG A 13 11.30 0.85 1.30
N TYR A 14 10.79 0.96 0.07
CA TYR A 14 9.34 0.87 -0.15
C TYR A 14 8.87 -0.59 -0.04
N PRO A 15 7.69 -0.85 0.55
CA PRO A 15 7.16 -2.19 0.67
C PRO A 15 6.86 -2.79 -0.69
N HIS A 16 6.93 -4.12 -0.78
CA HIS A 16 6.45 -4.82 -1.97
C HIS A 16 4.94 -4.69 -2.10
N THR A 17 4.44 -4.87 -3.32
CA THR A 17 3.01 -4.78 -3.65
C THR A 17 2.12 -5.55 -2.69
N ASN A 18 2.44 -6.82 -2.39
CA ASN A 18 1.60 -7.64 -1.51
C ASN A 18 1.68 -7.20 -0.04
N GLU A 19 2.85 -6.78 0.43
CA GLU A 19 3.05 -6.26 1.80
C GLU A 19 2.25 -4.97 2.00
N ALA A 20 2.33 -4.05 1.03
CA ALA A 20 1.59 -2.80 1.04
C ALA A 20 0.07 -3.04 1.05
N LEU A 21 -0.41 -3.94 0.18
CA LEU A 21 -1.83 -4.31 0.12
C LEU A 21 -2.31 -5.00 1.39
N PHE A 22 -1.49 -5.85 2.00
CA PHE A 22 -1.79 -6.49 3.27
C PHE A 22 -1.92 -5.45 4.39
N ALA A 23 -0.97 -4.51 4.49
CA ALA A 23 -1.03 -3.43 5.46
C ALA A 23 -2.29 -2.56 5.28
N ILE A 24 -2.63 -2.24 4.02
CA ILE A 24 -3.87 -1.54 3.67
C ILE A 24 -5.11 -2.34 4.11
N ALA A 25 -5.11 -3.66 3.89
CA ALA A 25 -6.21 -4.54 4.28
C ALA A 25 -6.40 -4.66 5.80
N LEU A 26 -5.31 -4.56 6.56
CA LEU A 26 -5.32 -4.74 8.00
C LEU A 26 -5.90 -3.52 8.75
N TRP A 27 -5.75 -2.31 8.21
CA TRP A 27 -6.17 -1.07 8.87
C TRP A 27 -7.64 -1.04 9.32
N PRO A 28 -8.63 -1.40 8.47
CA PRO A 28 -10.03 -1.46 8.90
C PRO A 28 -10.29 -2.45 10.03
N VAL A 29 -9.56 -3.58 10.07
CA VAL A 29 -9.72 -4.59 11.13
C VAL A 29 -9.21 -4.03 12.46
N LEU A 30 -8.02 -3.43 12.46
CA LEU A 30 -7.46 -2.78 13.65
C LEU A 30 -8.36 -1.63 14.14
N PHE A 31 -8.91 -0.85 13.20
CA PHE A 31 -9.84 0.21 13.53
C PHE A 31 -11.14 -0.32 14.14
N ALA A 32 -11.71 -1.41 13.61
CA ALA A 32 -12.88 -2.07 14.18
C ALA A 32 -12.63 -2.56 15.61
N ILE A 33 -11.48 -3.21 15.85
CA ILE A 33 -11.07 -3.65 17.19
C ILE A 33 -10.94 -2.45 18.14
N GLY A 34 -10.35 -1.35 17.67
CA GLY A 34 -10.28 -0.09 18.40
C GLY A 34 -11.67 0.39 18.81
N CYS A 35 -12.57 0.54 17.84
CA CYS A 35 -13.95 0.95 18.08
C CYS A 35 -14.69 0.05 19.09
N TRP A 36 -14.46 -1.26 19.03
CA TRP A 36 -15.06 -2.21 19.98
C TRP A 36 -14.50 -2.05 21.40
N ARG A 37 -13.19 -1.85 21.54
CA ARG A 37 -12.52 -1.75 22.84
C ARG A 37 -12.68 -0.38 23.51
N THR A 38 -13.03 0.67 22.76
CA THR A 38 -13.15 2.05 23.28
C THR A 38 -14.53 2.63 23.04
N PRO A 39 -15.59 2.15 23.71
CA PRO A 39 -16.95 2.69 23.57
C PRO A 39 -17.10 4.13 24.09
N GLN A 40 -16.13 4.58 24.89
CA GLN A 40 -16.04 5.91 25.48
C GLN A 40 -16.13 7.04 24.43
N VAL A 41 -15.67 6.79 23.20
CA VAL A 41 -15.74 7.79 22.12
C VAL A 41 -17.19 8.11 21.74
N ALA A 42 -18.04 7.09 21.57
CA ALA A 42 -19.46 7.31 21.32
C ALA A 42 -20.14 7.93 22.55
N GLN A 43 -19.79 7.50 23.76
CA GLN A 43 -20.34 8.10 24.99
C GLN A 43 -20.02 9.59 25.10
N PHE A 44 -18.78 9.99 24.77
CA PHE A 44 -18.37 11.38 24.73
C PHE A 44 -19.15 12.18 23.67
N LEU A 45 -19.29 11.64 22.46
CA LEU A 45 -20.05 12.30 21.39
C LEU A 45 -21.54 12.41 21.74
N ASN A 46 -22.12 11.40 22.41
CA ASN A 46 -23.51 11.43 22.87
C ASN A 46 -23.72 12.45 23.98
N ALA A 47 -22.76 12.63 24.87
CA ALA A 47 -22.80 13.71 25.86
C ALA A 47 -22.77 15.11 25.22
N GLN A 48 -22.28 15.23 23.98
CA GLN A 48 -22.34 16.46 23.17
C GLN A 48 -23.60 16.54 22.29
N GLY A 49 -24.56 15.61 22.46
CA GLY A 49 -25.84 15.60 21.73
C GLY A 49 -25.81 14.95 20.34
N VAL A 50 -24.76 14.19 20.00
CA VAL A 50 -24.56 13.65 18.63
C VAL A 50 -25.26 12.30 18.38
N GLU A 51 -25.90 11.68 19.40
CA GLU A 51 -26.63 10.39 19.34
C GLU A 51 -26.10 9.38 18.31
N ILE A 52 -24.84 8.97 18.46
CA ILE A 52 -24.11 8.10 17.56
C ILE A 52 -23.68 6.80 18.25
N SER A 53 -23.72 5.70 17.50
CA SER A 53 -23.18 4.40 17.93
C SER A 53 -21.72 4.22 17.49
N MET A 54 -20.97 3.35 18.17
CA MET A 54 -19.61 2.99 17.74
C MET A 54 -19.58 2.34 16.35
N LEU A 55 -20.65 1.65 15.94
CA LEU A 55 -20.78 1.11 14.59
C LEU A 55 -20.82 2.23 13.54
N GLN A 56 -21.58 3.30 13.79
CA GLN A 56 -21.62 4.46 12.91
C GLN A 56 -20.28 5.20 12.86
N VAL A 57 -19.58 5.34 13.99
CA VAL A 57 -18.21 5.87 14.05
C VAL A 57 -17.27 5.03 13.17
N PHE A 58 -17.34 3.70 13.30
CA PHE A 58 -16.56 2.78 12.48
C PHE A 58 -16.90 2.93 10.99
N LEU A 59 -18.18 2.92 10.61
CA LEU A 59 -18.62 3.02 9.21
C LEU A 59 -18.26 4.36 8.56
N ALA A 60 -18.22 5.45 9.35
CA ALA A 60 -17.77 6.76 8.92
C ALA A 60 -16.25 6.76 8.68
N GLY A 61 -15.47 6.30 9.66
CA GLY A 61 -14.01 6.21 9.53
C GLY A 61 -13.56 5.26 8.42
N PHE A 62 -14.21 4.10 8.28
CA PHE A 62 -13.94 3.16 7.19
C PHE A 62 -14.32 3.77 5.83
N GLY A 63 -15.38 4.57 5.77
CA GLY A 63 -15.73 5.34 4.58
C GLY A 63 -14.68 6.37 4.18
N ALA A 64 -14.22 7.18 5.14
CA ALA A 64 -13.15 8.15 4.92
C ALA A 64 -11.86 7.46 4.48
N TYR A 65 -11.51 6.33 5.09
CA TYR A 65 -10.37 5.52 4.71
C TYR A 65 -10.44 5.08 3.24
N LEU A 66 -11.58 4.53 2.80
CA LEU A 66 -11.76 4.11 1.40
C LEU A 66 -11.69 5.28 0.42
N PHE A 67 -12.24 6.44 0.78
CA PHE A 67 -12.12 7.65 -0.02
C PHE A 67 -10.66 8.08 -0.19
N LEU A 68 -9.89 8.10 0.91
CA LEU A 68 -8.47 8.44 0.89
C LEU A 68 -7.63 7.42 0.09
N LEU A 69 -7.94 6.12 0.19
CA LEU A 69 -7.31 5.09 -0.65
C LEU A 69 -7.58 5.33 -2.15
N GLY A 70 -8.76 5.83 -2.52
CA GLY A 70 -9.05 6.25 -3.89
C GLY A 70 -8.13 7.40 -4.37
N LYS A 71 -7.60 8.20 -3.45
CA LYS A 71 -6.64 9.29 -3.71
C LYS A 71 -5.19 8.89 -3.44
N HIS A 72 -4.91 7.62 -3.11
CA HIS A 72 -3.57 7.14 -2.74
C HIS A 72 -2.49 7.52 -3.75
N ARG A 73 -2.79 7.44 -5.05
CA ARG A 73 -1.82 7.81 -6.10
C ARG A 73 -1.46 9.30 -6.07
N VAL A 74 -2.43 10.16 -5.80
CA VAL A 74 -2.24 11.61 -5.71
C VAL A 74 -1.38 11.93 -4.49
N PHE A 75 -1.68 11.35 -3.33
CA PHE A 75 -0.89 11.58 -2.11
C PHE A 75 0.55 11.07 -2.21
N ASN A 76 0.80 10.03 -2.99
CA ASN A 76 2.14 9.48 -3.18
C ASN A 76 2.88 10.04 -4.40
N HIS A 77 2.33 11.04 -5.11
CA HIS A 77 2.91 11.55 -6.35
C HIS A 77 4.36 12.01 -6.20
N ARG A 78 4.67 12.73 -5.11
CA ARG A 78 6.03 13.20 -4.78
C ARG A 78 7.06 12.07 -4.72
N TYR A 79 6.68 10.87 -4.26
CA TYR A 79 7.59 9.73 -4.22
C TYR A 79 7.87 9.17 -5.62
N PHE A 80 6.88 9.19 -6.51
CA PHE A 80 7.08 8.83 -7.92
C PHE A 80 7.99 9.83 -8.64
N GLU A 81 7.84 11.12 -8.36
CA GLU A 81 8.71 12.17 -8.91
C GLU A 81 10.15 12.00 -8.40
N HIS A 82 10.31 11.79 -7.09
CA HIS A 82 11.63 11.64 -6.48
C HIS A 82 12.41 10.45 -7.04
N HIS A 83 11.73 9.35 -7.38
CA HIS A 83 12.34 8.13 -7.92
C HIS A 83 12.14 7.95 -9.43
N ALA A 84 11.78 9.01 -10.17
CA ALA A 84 11.45 8.90 -11.59
C ALA A 84 12.60 8.32 -12.43
N VAL A 85 13.84 8.69 -12.11
CA VAL A 85 15.06 8.20 -12.78
C VAL A 85 15.23 6.70 -12.55
N ASP A 86 15.18 6.25 -11.30
CA ASP A 86 15.36 4.84 -10.96
C ASP A 86 14.23 3.95 -11.53
N ILE A 87 12.99 4.47 -11.56
CA ILE A 87 11.84 3.81 -12.18
C ILE A 87 12.05 3.69 -13.70
N ALA A 88 12.52 4.76 -14.36
CA ALA A 88 12.80 4.74 -15.79
C ALA A 88 13.95 3.77 -16.11
N TRP A 89 14.98 3.74 -15.28
CA TRP A 89 16.09 2.82 -15.41
C TRP A 89 15.64 1.35 -15.28
N TYR A 90 14.82 1.04 -14.27
CA TYR A 90 14.24 -0.29 -14.12
C TYR A 90 13.43 -0.73 -15.36
N ARG A 91 12.68 0.18 -15.98
CA ARG A 91 11.92 -0.12 -17.21
C ARG A 91 12.83 -0.46 -18.38
N ARG A 92 13.91 0.30 -18.57
CA ARG A 92 14.91 0.01 -19.61
C ARG A 92 15.58 -1.35 -19.39
N LEU A 93 16.00 -1.64 -18.16
CA LEU A 93 16.57 -2.95 -17.83
C LEU A 93 15.58 -4.08 -18.11
N ARG A 94 14.29 -3.87 -17.87
CA ARG A 94 13.24 -4.85 -18.18
C ARG A 94 13.05 -5.07 -19.68
N GLU A 95 13.14 -4.02 -20.49
CA GLU A 95 13.12 -4.13 -21.95
C GLU A 95 14.34 -4.92 -22.45
N VAL A 96 15.54 -4.59 -21.96
CA VAL A 96 16.79 -5.31 -22.27
C VAL A 96 16.70 -6.78 -21.85
N ASP A 97 16.18 -7.08 -20.65
CA ASP A 97 15.94 -8.45 -20.17
C ASP A 97 15.05 -9.24 -21.14
N GLN A 98 13.95 -8.64 -21.59
CA GLN A 98 13.03 -9.25 -22.56
C GLN A 98 13.69 -9.49 -23.92
N ASP A 99 14.49 -8.55 -24.40
CA ASP A 99 15.23 -8.68 -25.67
C ASP A 99 16.29 -9.79 -25.57
N MET A 100 17.02 -9.86 -24.46
CA MET A 100 18.01 -10.90 -24.19
C MET A 100 17.37 -12.29 -24.11
N VAL A 101 16.24 -12.43 -23.42
CA VAL A 101 15.48 -13.68 -23.37
C VAL A 101 15.01 -14.08 -24.77
N THR A 102 14.47 -13.14 -25.54
CA THR A 102 13.99 -13.38 -26.91
C THR A 102 15.13 -13.78 -27.85
N ALA A 103 16.32 -13.20 -27.67
CA ALA A 103 17.53 -13.54 -28.41
C ALA A 103 18.21 -14.85 -27.95
N GLY A 104 17.64 -15.57 -26.97
CA GLY A 104 18.21 -16.81 -26.44
C GLY A 104 19.45 -16.61 -25.56
N LEU A 105 19.71 -15.38 -25.09
CA LEU A 105 20.84 -15.03 -24.23
C LEU A 105 20.53 -15.22 -22.73
N ALA A 106 19.40 -15.86 -22.41
CA ALA A 106 19.00 -16.17 -21.05
C ALA A 106 20.08 -17.00 -20.33
N GLY A 107 20.41 -16.61 -19.10
CA GLY A 107 21.37 -17.33 -18.26
C GLY A 107 22.85 -17.01 -18.50
N THR A 108 23.18 -16.20 -19.51
CA THR A 108 24.52 -15.61 -19.70
C THR A 108 24.91 -14.72 -18.52
N ASP A 109 26.20 -14.46 -18.34
CA ASP A 109 26.67 -13.58 -17.26
C ASP A 109 26.15 -12.15 -17.41
N ALA A 110 26.01 -11.66 -18.64
CA ALA A 110 25.37 -10.38 -18.95
C ALA A 110 23.89 -10.36 -18.52
N HIS A 111 23.14 -11.42 -18.82
CA HIS A 111 21.74 -11.54 -18.39
C HIS A 111 21.63 -11.63 -16.86
N ARG A 112 22.56 -12.32 -16.19
CA ARG A 112 22.62 -12.35 -14.72
C ARG A 112 22.93 -10.98 -14.12
N ALA A 113 23.78 -10.17 -14.75
CA ALA A 113 24.04 -8.81 -14.31
C ALA A 113 22.79 -7.93 -14.38
N VAL A 114 22.09 -7.94 -15.52
CA VAL A 114 20.82 -7.21 -15.72
C VAL A 114 19.77 -7.61 -14.68
N THR A 115 19.54 -8.92 -14.53
CA THR A 115 18.55 -9.43 -13.55
C THR A 115 18.94 -9.10 -12.11
N SER A 116 20.22 -9.08 -11.75
CA SER A 116 20.70 -8.70 -10.42
C SER A 116 20.45 -7.21 -10.12
N GLU A 117 20.67 -6.34 -11.09
CA GLU A 117 20.44 -4.90 -10.96
C GLU A 117 18.94 -4.59 -10.86
N MET A 118 18.12 -5.23 -11.70
CA MET A 118 16.67 -5.18 -11.58
C MET A 118 16.19 -5.64 -10.20
N ALA A 119 16.77 -6.72 -9.65
CA ALA A 119 16.42 -7.21 -8.33
C ALA A 119 16.77 -6.20 -7.23
N GLN A 120 17.90 -5.50 -7.35
CA GLN A 120 18.31 -4.46 -6.42
C GLN A 120 17.37 -3.25 -6.46
N LEU A 121 17.03 -2.75 -7.65
CA LEU A 121 16.08 -1.65 -7.82
C LEU A 121 14.70 -2.02 -7.29
N ARG A 122 14.22 -3.23 -7.61
CA ARG A 122 12.96 -3.76 -7.07
C ARG A 122 13.00 -3.91 -5.55
N LYS A 123 14.16 -4.27 -4.99
CA LYS A 123 14.35 -4.30 -3.54
C LYS A 123 14.11 -2.90 -2.99
N GLN A 124 14.78 -1.87 -3.50
CA GLN A 124 14.69 -0.51 -2.97
C GLN A 124 13.32 0.14 -3.17
N LEU A 125 12.78 0.05 -4.39
CA LEU A 125 11.60 0.79 -4.84
C LEU A 125 10.28 0.05 -4.62
N GLY A 126 10.32 -1.25 -4.32
CA GLY A 126 9.14 -2.03 -3.94
C GLY A 126 7.99 -1.91 -4.95
N PHE A 127 6.82 -1.47 -4.49
CA PHE A 127 5.65 -1.29 -5.35
C PHE A 127 5.80 -0.14 -6.37
N LEU A 128 6.75 0.80 -6.23
CA LEU A 128 6.89 1.93 -7.14
C LEU A 128 7.30 1.51 -8.56
N VAL A 129 8.16 0.51 -8.69
CA VAL A 129 8.57 -0.04 -10.00
C VAL A 129 7.45 -0.83 -10.69
N ASP A 130 6.46 -1.30 -9.93
CA ASP A 130 5.31 -2.07 -10.41
C ASP A 130 3.98 -1.40 -10.01
N ALA A 131 3.96 -0.07 -10.16
CA ALA A 131 2.87 0.77 -9.71
C ALA A 131 1.52 0.36 -10.33
N ASP A 132 1.52 0.00 -11.61
CA ASP A 132 0.28 -0.36 -12.31
C ASP A 132 -0.34 -1.65 -11.77
N ASN A 133 0.48 -2.65 -11.45
CA ASN A 133 0.01 -3.87 -10.80
C ASN A 133 -0.49 -3.57 -9.38
N PHE A 134 0.24 -2.75 -8.62
CA PHE A 134 -0.20 -2.33 -7.29
C PHE A 134 -1.55 -1.61 -7.34
N TYR A 135 -1.71 -0.60 -8.20
CA TYR A 135 -2.96 0.16 -8.30
C TYR A 135 -4.12 -0.66 -8.87
N ARG A 136 -3.85 -1.62 -9.77
CA ARG A 136 -4.85 -2.59 -10.23
C ARG A 136 -5.38 -3.43 -9.07
N LYS A 137 -4.49 -3.98 -8.25
CA LYS A 137 -4.87 -4.77 -7.07
C LYS A 137 -5.53 -3.91 -5.99
N LEU A 138 -5.03 -2.70 -5.75
CA LEU A 138 -5.61 -1.75 -4.81
C LEU A 138 -7.06 -1.39 -5.21
N LYS A 139 -7.33 -1.21 -6.51
CA LYS A 139 -8.69 -0.96 -7.00
C LYS A 139 -9.64 -2.13 -6.71
N VAL A 140 -9.16 -3.37 -6.87
CA VAL A 140 -9.92 -4.57 -6.49
C VAL A 140 -10.18 -4.59 -4.98
N LEU A 141 -9.15 -4.32 -4.18
CA LEU A 141 -9.27 -4.28 -2.71
C LEU A 141 -10.28 -3.23 -2.24
N ILE A 142 -10.22 -2.01 -2.77
CA ILE A 142 -11.18 -0.93 -2.47
C ILE A 142 -12.60 -1.38 -2.83
N ARG A 143 -12.80 -2.07 -3.96
CA ARG A 143 -14.12 -2.59 -4.36
C ARG A 143 -14.65 -3.62 -3.37
N VAL A 144 -13.81 -4.59 -2.98
CA VAL A 144 -14.18 -5.61 -1.98
C VAL A 144 -14.53 -4.96 -0.63
N MET A 145 -13.71 -4.04 -0.16
CA MET A 145 -13.96 -3.32 1.09
C MET A 145 -15.21 -2.44 1.04
N SER A 146 -15.47 -1.78 -0.10
CA SER A 146 -16.69 -0.97 -0.28
C SER A 146 -17.93 -1.86 -0.26
N TRP A 147 -17.86 -3.03 -0.87
CA TRP A 147 -18.92 -4.04 -0.80
C TRP A 147 -19.14 -4.52 0.65
N LEU A 148 -18.07 -4.86 1.38
CA LEU A 148 -18.14 -5.23 2.80
C LEU A 148 -18.79 -4.12 3.64
N ARG A 149 -18.35 -2.87 3.46
CA ARG A 149 -18.96 -1.71 4.14
C ARG A 149 -20.46 -1.60 3.86
N GLY A 150 -20.89 -1.87 2.63
CA GLY A 150 -22.30 -1.88 2.25
C GLY A 150 -23.11 -2.98 2.93
N LYS A 151 -22.49 -4.09 3.34
CA LYS A 151 -23.12 -5.19 4.08
C LYS A 151 -23.16 -4.95 5.60
N LEU A 152 -22.35 -4.03 6.11
CA LEU A 152 -22.28 -3.66 7.52
C LEU A 152 -23.21 -2.48 7.89
N LYS A 153 -23.89 -1.89 6.90
CA LYS A 153 -24.96 -0.91 7.10
C LYS A 153 -26.25 -1.64 7.45
#